data_AF-A0A8H7IZ93-F1
#
_entry.id   AF-A0A8H7IZ93-F1
#
_cell.length_a   1.000
_cell.length_b   1.000
_cell.length_c   1.000
_cell.angle_alpha   90.00
_cell.angle_beta   90.00
_cell.angle_gamma   90.00
#
_symmetry.space_group_name_H-M   'P 1'
#
loop_
_entity.id
_entity.type
_entity.pdbx_description
1 polymer ?
#
loop_
_entity_poly.entity_id
_entity_poly.type
_entity_poly.pdbx_seq_one_letter_code
_entity_poly.pdbx_strand_id
1 'polypeptide(L)'
;MLNVSAPLTKDLMVKYGVRRWTQIYNQSAARALMSQLFDSQMANVADYDCFSQVFFENLEDYKRMKQDPWYKEHLVGDHENFADTKRSKMTIGWVEEHIRDGQVVDGFSDRNSKSGPVLREVGTFLEYYLGISAALVTIATCTLAARQMLRK
;
A
#
# COMPACT_ATOMS: atom_id res chain seq x y z
N MET A 1 -1.69 13.53 2.56
CA MET A 1 -0.66 12.49 2.75
C MET A 1 0.48 12.90 3.70
N LEU A 2 1.71 13.18 3.22
CA LEU A 2 2.94 13.18 4.05
C LEU A 2 2.88 14.05 5.32
N ASN A 3 2.53 15.32 5.19
CA ASN A 3 2.71 16.31 6.28
C ASN A 3 1.53 16.37 7.26
N VAL A 4 0.45 15.62 7.00
CA VAL A 4 -0.83 15.71 7.76
C VAL A 4 -1.36 14.30 8.02
N SER A 5 -1.84 13.63 6.97
CA SER A 5 -2.48 12.31 7.04
C SER A 5 -1.60 11.22 7.67
N ALA A 6 -0.30 11.16 7.31
CA ALA A 6 0.62 10.19 7.93
C ALA A 6 0.80 10.43 9.44
N PRO A 7 1.21 11.64 9.90
CA PRO A 7 1.25 11.99 11.31
C PRO A 7 -0.03 11.67 12.08
N LEU A 8 -1.21 12.01 11.55
CA LEU A 8 -2.49 11.80 12.22
C LEU A 8 -2.95 10.32 12.27
N THR A 9 -2.50 9.48 11.32
CA THR A 9 -3.02 8.11 11.16
C THR A 9 -2.07 7.03 11.69
N LYS A 10 -0.75 7.23 11.60
CA LYS A 10 0.25 6.16 11.84
C LYS A 10 0.15 5.52 13.24
N ASP A 11 -0.04 6.33 14.28
CA ASP A 11 0.01 5.85 15.67
C ASP A 11 -1.32 5.14 16.03
N LEU A 12 -2.43 5.58 15.41
CA LEU A 12 -3.71 4.87 15.43
C LEU A 12 -3.64 3.53 14.68
N MET A 13 -2.92 3.45 13.55
CA MET A 13 -2.69 2.18 12.84
C MET A 13 -1.92 1.19 13.71
N VAL A 14 -0.89 1.64 14.43
CA VAL A 14 -0.13 0.80 15.38
C VAL A 14 -1.01 0.33 16.55
N LYS A 15 -1.85 1.20 17.11
CA LYS A 15 -2.87 0.84 18.14
C LYS A 15 -3.78 -0.30 17.68
N TYR A 16 -4.10 -0.38 16.39
CA TYR A 16 -4.95 -1.41 15.78
C TYR A 16 -4.18 -2.46 14.97
N GLY A 17 -2.95 -2.81 15.39
CA GLY A 17 -2.28 -4.03 14.92
C GLY A 17 -1.70 -3.97 13.50
N VAL A 18 -1.66 -2.80 12.86
CA VAL A 18 -0.90 -2.62 11.61
C VAL A 18 0.60 -2.80 11.90
N ARG A 19 1.23 -3.72 11.18
CA ARG A 19 2.66 -4.04 11.30
C ARG A 19 3.55 -3.21 10.38
N ARG A 20 3.05 -2.83 9.20
CA ARG A 20 3.77 -1.98 8.23
C ARG A 20 2.79 -1.13 7.43
N TRP A 21 3.16 0.13 7.20
CA TRP A 21 2.55 1.00 6.20
C TRP A 21 3.67 1.64 5.39
N THR A 22 3.60 1.59 4.06
CA THR A 22 4.54 2.27 3.16
C THR A 22 3.81 3.25 2.24
N GLN A 23 4.55 4.23 1.72
CA GLN A 23 4.15 5.08 0.61
C GLN A 23 5.24 5.03 -0.44
N ILE A 24 4.88 4.75 -1.69
CA ILE A 24 5.79 4.55 -2.83
C ILE A 24 5.39 5.56 -3.90
N TYR A 25 6.15 6.64 -4.02
CA TYR A 25 5.85 7.75 -4.92
C TYR A 25 6.47 7.54 -6.30
N ASN A 26 5.67 7.13 -7.28
CA ASN A 26 6.09 6.88 -8.66
C ASN A 26 5.68 8.03 -9.60
N GLN A 27 6.06 9.26 -9.20
CA GLN A 27 5.87 10.49 -9.97
C GLN A 27 6.43 10.36 -11.41
N SER A 28 5.95 11.19 -12.34
CA SER A 28 6.26 11.09 -13.78
C SER A 28 7.76 10.93 -14.13
N ALA A 29 8.67 11.56 -13.40
CA ALA A 29 10.11 11.41 -13.60
C ALA A 29 10.63 10.00 -13.24
N ALA A 30 10.16 9.43 -12.13
CA ALA A 30 10.48 8.05 -11.74
C ALA A 30 9.79 7.03 -12.67
N ARG A 31 8.51 7.27 -13.01
CA ARG A 31 7.75 6.43 -13.94
C ARG A 31 8.34 6.40 -15.35
N ALA A 32 8.97 7.48 -15.81
CA ALA A 32 9.68 7.52 -17.10
C ALA A 32 10.87 6.54 -17.15
N LEU A 33 11.47 6.17 -16.02
CA LEU A 33 12.57 5.19 -15.97
C LEU A 33 12.12 3.77 -16.35
N MET A 34 10.82 3.47 -16.31
CA MET A 34 10.28 2.16 -16.72
C MET A 34 10.67 1.78 -18.15
N SER A 35 10.85 2.75 -19.06
CA SER A 35 11.27 2.50 -20.45
C SER A 35 12.70 1.96 -20.59
N GLN A 36 13.44 1.83 -19.48
CA GLN A 36 14.77 1.22 -19.41
C GLN A 36 14.72 -0.23 -18.89
N LEU A 37 13.54 -0.71 -18.47
CA LEU A 37 13.39 -1.93 -17.66
C LEU A 37 12.40 -2.95 -18.24
N PHE A 38 11.32 -2.53 -18.93
CA PHE A 38 10.36 -3.46 -19.51
C PHE A 38 10.78 -3.97 -20.90
N ASP A 39 10.39 -5.20 -21.21
CA ASP A 39 10.36 -5.74 -22.56
C ASP A 39 8.98 -5.48 -23.23
N SER A 40 8.78 -6.01 -24.43
CA SER A 40 7.52 -5.87 -25.18
C SER A 40 6.31 -6.59 -24.55
N GLN A 41 6.53 -7.49 -23.58
CA GLN A 41 5.46 -8.21 -22.88
C GLN A 41 4.99 -7.44 -21.63
N MET A 42 5.88 -6.64 -21.02
CA MET A 42 5.63 -5.90 -19.77
C MET A 42 5.47 -4.38 -19.94
N ALA A 43 5.17 -3.91 -21.16
CA ALA A 43 5.09 -2.48 -21.50
C ALA A 43 3.88 -1.70 -20.94
N ASN A 44 2.95 -2.35 -20.22
CA ASN A 44 1.74 -1.73 -19.68
C ASN A 44 2.00 -0.91 -18.40
N VAL A 45 2.68 0.24 -18.54
CA VAL A 45 3.02 1.13 -17.42
C VAL A 45 1.77 1.79 -16.82
N ALA A 46 1.51 1.53 -15.53
CA ALA A 46 0.37 2.11 -14.81
C ALA A 46 0.54 3.63 -14.55
N ASP A 47 -0.55 4.40 -14.68
CA ASP A 47 -0.52 5.88 -14.66
C ASP A 47 -0.79 6.55 -13.29
N TYR A 48 -0.92 5.75 -12.23
CA TYR A 48 -0.92 6.21 -10.83
C TYR A 48 0.42 6.86 -10.44
N ASP A 49 0.44 7.73 -9.44
CA ASP A 49 1.68 8.34 -8.91
C ASP A 49 1.98 8.03 -7.42
N CYS A 50 1.13 7.24 -6.75
CA CYS A 50 1.45 6.66 -5.44
C CYS A 50 0.83 5.26 -5.20
N PHE A 51 1.59 4.37 -4.54
CA PHE A 51 1.11 3.14 -3.90
C PHE A 51 1.31 3.21 -2.37
N SER A 52 0.44 2.59 -1.56
CA SER A 52 0.25 2.95 -0.12
C SER A 52 0.18 1.72 0.83
N GLN A 53 0.96 0.67 0.56
CA GLN A 53 0.74 -0.70 1.08
C GLN A 53 0.56 -0.77 2.62
N VAL A 54 -0.48 -1.47 3.09
CA VAL A 54 -0.78 -1.64 4.52
C VAL A 54 -0.84 -3.13 4.91
N PHE A 55 -0.09 -3.49 5.94
CA PHE A 55 0.08 -4.85 6.44
C PHE A 55 -0.47 -4.95 7.86
N PHE A 56 -1.39 -5.87 8.11
CA PHE A 56 -1.98 -6.16 9.41
C PHE A 56 -1.99 -7.67 9.66
N GLU A 57 -2.38 -8.12 10.84
CA GLU A 57 -2.52 -9.56 11.14
C GLU A 57 -3.98 -10.03 11.18
N ASN A 58 -4.93 -9.10 11.22
CA ASN A 58 -6.35 -9.39 11.35
C ASN A 58 -7.21 -8.29 10.71
N LEU A 59 -8.03 -8.63 9.71
CA LEU A 59 -9.01 -7.73 9.09
C LEU A 59 -9.97 -7.09 10.11
N GLU A 60 -10.36 -7.78 11.19
CA GLU A 60 -11.23 -7.22 12.24
C GLU A 60 -10.56 -6.10 13.03
N ASP A 61 -9.24 -6.11 13.18
CA ASP A 61 -8.49 -5.05 13.86
C ASP A 61 -8.49 -3.78 12.98
N TYR A 62 -8.29 -3.95 11.67
CA TYR A 62 -8.42 -2.87 10.69
C TYR A 62 -9.86 -2.33 10.61
N LYS A 63 -10.89 -3.18 10.71
CA LYS A 63 -12.30 -2.73 10.83
C LYS A 63 -12.54 -1.92 12.10
N ARG A 64 -12.04 -2.37 13.26
CA ARG A 64 -12.18 -1.63 14.53
C ARG A 64 -11.46 -0.27 14.47
N MET A 65 -10.32 -0.16 13.79
CA MET A 65 -9.65 1.12 13.54
C MET A 65 -10.55 2.12 12.81
N LYS A 66 -11.28 1.70 11.77
CA LYS A 66 -12.23 2.57 11.03
C LYS A 66 -13.45 2.96 11.88
N GLN A 67 -13.69 2.29 13.00
CA GLN A 67 -14.80 2.59 13.91
C GLN A 67 -14.39 3.48 15.10
N ASP A 68 -13.10 3.73 15.32
CA ASP A 68 -12.58 4.60 16.38
C ASP A 68 -13.14 6.03 16.26
N PRO A 69 -13.59 6.68 17.36
CA PRO A 69 -14.06 8.07 17.33
C PRO A 69 -13.04 9.05 16.73
N TRP A 70 -11.76 8.90 17.04
CA TRP A 70 -10.69 9.74 16.49
C TRP A 70 -10.57 9.58 14.97
N TYR A 71 -10.70 8.35 14.46
CA TYR A 71 -10.73 8.10 13.02
C TYR A 71 -11.92 8.80 12.35
N LYS A 72 -13.11 8.70 12.97
CA LYS A 72 -14.33 9.30 12.43
C LYS A 72 -14.30 10.83 12.40
N GLU A 73 -13.70 11.43 13.42
CA GLU A 73 -13.60 12.89 13.56
C GLU A 73 -12.49 13.49 12.68
N HIS A 74 -11.33 12.82 12.56
CA HIS A 74 -10.12 13.42 11.95
C HIS A 74 -9.71 12.83 10.60
N LEU A 75 -10.18 11.63 10.22
CA LEU A 75 -9.63 10.86 9.07
C LEU A 75 -10.69 10.40 8.05
N VAL A 76 -11.98 10.54 8.35
CA VAL A 76 -13.04 10.41 7.34
C VAL A 76 -12.99 11.64 6.42
N GLY A 77 -13.03 11.41 5.11
CA GLY A 77 -12.90 12.48 4.10
C GLY A 77 -11.46 12.95 3.81
N ASP A 78 -10.48 12.74 4.69
CA ASP A 78 -9.12 13.32 4.49
C ASP A 78 -8.46 12.93 3.15
N HIS A 79 -8.77 11.75 2.63
CA HIS A 79 -8.26 11.32 1.32
C HIS A 79 -8.71 12.21 0.15
N GLU A 80 -9.88 12.86 0.25
CA GLU A 80 -10.37 13.79 -0.77
C GLU A 80 -9.56 15.09 -0.83
N ASN A 81 -8.82 15.44 0.24
CA ASN A 81 -7.93 16.60 0.28
C ASN A 81 -6.66 16.43 -0.58
N PHE A 82 -6.27 15.19 -0.91
CA PHE A 82 -4.98 14.93 -1.55
C PHE A 82 -4.98 13.81 -2.61
N ALA A 83 -6.09 13.11 -2.83
CA ALA A 83 -6.17 12.01 -3.77
C ALA A 83 -7.42 12.05 -4.67
N ASP A 84 -7.25 11.65 -5.92
CA ASP A 84 -8.37 11.30 -6.80
C ASP A 84 -9.01 9.99 -6.30
N THR A 85 -10.02 10.12 -5.43
CA THR A 85 -10.78 8.99 -4.85
C THR A 85 -11.64 8.25 -5.88
N LYS A 86 -11.86 8.81 -7.08
CA LYS A 86 -12.65 8.19 -8.16
C LYS A 86 -11.80 7.28 -9.03
N ARG A 87 -10.53 7.67 -9.27
CA ARG A 87 -9.53 6.85 -9.97
C ARG A 87 -8.78 5.90 -9.04
N SER A 88 -8.72 6.20 -7.74
CA SER A 88 -8.18 5.31 -6.71
C SER A 88 -8.84 3.93 -6.75
N LYS A 89 -8.05 2.92 -7.08
CA LYS A 89 -8.46 1.52 -6.97
C LYS A 89 -8.12 1.00 -5.58
N MET A 90 -9.14 0.41 -4.93
CA MET A 90 -9.05 -0.51 -3.71
C MET A 90 -9.54 -3.49 -3.76
N THR A 91 -8.77 -4.52 -3.24
CA THR A 91 -9.14 -5.89 -2.87
C THR A 91 -8.37 -6.24 -1.57
N ILE A 92 -7.87 -7.47 -1.41
CA ILE A 92 -7.12 -7.98 -0.25
C ILE A 92 -6.48 -9.33 -0.61
N GLY A 93 -5.38 -9.71 0.05
CA GLY A 93 -4.60 -10.90 -0.28
C GLY A 93 -3.54 -11.19 0.77
N TRP A 94 -2.36 -11.67 0.35
CA TRP A 94 -1.21 -11.95 1.21
C TRP A 94 0.09 -11.52 0.52
N VAL A 95 1.21 -11.56 1.25
CA VAL A 95 2.55 -11.30 0.69
C VAL A 95 3.50 -12.40 1.09
N GLU A 96 4.14 -12.98 0.08
CA GLU A 96 5.31 -13.84 0.21
C GLU A 96 6.57 -13.00 -0.08
N GLU A 97 7.63 -13.20 0.69
CA GLU A 97 8.94 -12.59 0.44
C GLU A 97 9.93 -13.71 0.10
N HIS A 98 10.62 -13.57 -1.03
CA HIS A 98 11.69 -14.49 -1.45
C HIS A 98 13.09 -13.86 -1.31
N ILE A 99 13.15 -12.53 -1.19
CA ILE A 99 14.37 -11.75 -0.95
C ILE A 99 14.04 -10.63 0.05
N ARG A 100 14.86 -10.46 1.08
CA ARG A 100 14.78 -9.36 2.05
C ARG A 100 16.19 -8.93 2.47
N ASP A 101 16.42 -7.63 2.64
CA ASP A 101 17.71 -7.07 3.08
C ASP A 101 18.93 -7.55 2.25
N GLY A 102 18.70 -7.85 0.96
CA GLY A 102 19.72 -8.37 0.03
C GLY A 102 19.97 -9.89 0.10
N GLN A 103 19.21 -10.63 0.92
CA GLN A 103 19.38 -12.07 1.17
C GLN A 103 18.14 -12.84 0.72
N VAL A 104 18.32 -14.08 0.25
CA VAL A 104 17.20 -14.99 -0.05
C VAL A 104 16.53 -15.43 1.26
N VAL A 105 15.21 -15.48 1.29
CA VAL A 105 14.41 -15.86 2.46
C VAL A 105 13.23 -16.77 2.07
N ASP A 106 12.93 -17.75 2.91
CA ASP A 106 11.79 -18.67 2.73
C ASP A 106 10.51 -18.10 3.36
N GLY A 107 10.02 -16.97 2.81
CA GLY A 107 8.75 -16.36 3.19
C GLY A 107 8.83 -15.23 4.25
N PHE A 108 7.66 -14.67 4.56
CA PHE A 108 7.54 -13.51 5.45
C PHE A 108 7.75 -13.88 6.93
N SER A 109 8.95 -13.63 7.45
CA SER A 109 9.28 -13.79 8.88
C SER A 109 9.18 -12.46 9.63
N ASP A 110 8.48 -12.40 10.76
CA ASP A 110 8.62 -11.27 11.69
C ASP A 110 9.80 -11.55 12.62
N ARG A 111 10.68 -10.57 12.82
CA ARG A 111 11.87 -10.73 13.69
C ARG A 111 11.54 -11.03 15.18
N ASN A 112 10.26 -11.01 15.56
CA ASN A 112 9.74 -11.30 16.90
C ASN A 112 8.68 -12.43 16.96
N SER A 113 8.26 -13.03 15.85
CA SER A 113 7.24 -14.11 15.89
C SER A 113 7.86 -15.45 16.28
N LYS A 114 7.53 -15.97 17.48
CA LYS A 114 7.97 -17.30 17.94
C LYS A 114 7.24 -18.49 17.29
N SER A 115 6.30 -18.22 16.38
CA SER A 115 5.62 -19.22 15.54
C SER A 115 6.33 -19.36 14.19
N GLY A 116 6.17 -20.52 13.53
CA GLY A 116 6.63 -20.76 12.16
C GLY A 116 5.89 -19.93 11.10
N PRO A 117 5.96 -20.27 9.80
CA PRO A 117 5.44 -19.45 8.71
C PRO A 117 3.96 -19.08 8.92
N VAL A 118 3.70 -17.80 9.18
CA VAL A 118 2.36 -17.26 9.42
C VAL A 118 1.82 -16.74 8.10
N LEU A 119 0.73 -17.33 7.60
CA LEU A 119 -0.07 -16.72 6.54
C LEU A 119 -0.64 -15.40 7.08
N ARG A 120 -0.30 -14.28 6.42
CA ARG A 120 -0.69 -12.94 6.86
C ARG A 120 -1.52 -12.24 5.79
N GLU A 121 -2.69 -11.78 6.18
CA GLU A 121 -3.53 -10.92 5.35
C GLU A 121 -2.84 -9.57 5.12
N VAL A 122 -2.69 -9.19 3.86
CA VAL A 122 -2.26 -7.85 3.47
C VAL A 122 -3.41 -7.23 2.68
N GLY A 123 -3.94 -6.11 3.16
CA GLY A 123 -4.93 -5.32 2.43
C GLY A 123 -4.29 -4.70 1.20
N THR A 124 -4.86 -4.91 0.01
CA THR A 124 -4.08 -4.87 -1.26
C THR A 124 -4.94 -4.55 -2.50
N PHE A 125 -4.45 -3.92 -3.58
CA PHE A 125 -5.31 -3.41 -4.68
C PHE A 125 -4.51 -2.99 -5.94
N LEU A 126 -4.76 -3.65 -7.08
CA LEU A 126 -4.39 -3.27 -8.47
C LEU A 126 -5.21 -4.16 -9.43
N GLU A 127 -5.49 -3.73 -10.68
CA GLU A 127 -6.16 -4.58 -11.70
C GLU A 127 -5.74 -4.22 -13.14
N TYR A 128 -5.42 -5.24 -13.95
CA TYR A 128 -6.10 -5.54 -15.22
C TYR A 128 -5.83 -6.99 -15.67
N TYR A 129 -6.68 -7.54 -16.55
CA TYR A 129 -6.70 -8.97 -16.93
C TYR A 129 -5.76 -9.34 -18.10
N LEU A 130 -5.02 -10.47 -17.98
CA LEU A 130 -5.24 -11.69 -18.79
C LEU A 130 -4.19 -12.80 -18.55
N GLY A 131 -4.62 -13.93 -17.96
CA GLY A 131 -4.04 -15.26 -18.17
C GLY A 131 -2.82 -15.69 -17.34
N ILE A 132 -2.82 -16.97 -16.94
CA ILE A 132 -1.74 -17.72 -16.27
C ILE A 132 -1.54 -17.36 -14.78
N SER A 133 -1.00 -18.32 -14.01
CA SER A 133 -1.09 -18.46 -12.56
C SER A 133 -0.18 -17.54 -11.72
N ALA A 134 -0.43 -17.58 -10.41
CA ALA A 134 0.23 -16.93 -9.26
C ALA A 134 -0.46 -15.66 -8.77
N ALA A 135 -0.61 -15.56 -7.45
CA ALA A 135 -1.31 -14.46 -6.79
C ALA A 135 -0.35 -13.28 -6.59
N LEU A 136 -0.78 -12.08 -6.98
CA LEU A 136 -0.10 -10.85 -6.61
C LEU A 136 -1.12 -9.80 -6.22
N VAL A 137 -0.96 -9.26 -5.01
CA VAL A 137 -1.84 -8.22 -4.49
C VAL A 137 -0.96 -7.27 -3.66
N THR A 138 -1.04 -5.97 -3.89
CA THR A 138 -0.31 -4.93 -3.13
C THR A 138 -1.14 -3.65 -3.06
N ILE A 139 -1.32 -2.98 -1.89
CA ILE A 139 -2.25 -1.83 -1.86
C ILE A 139 -1.64 -0.62 -2.55
N ALA A 140 -2.54 0.05 -3.23
CA ALA A 140 -2.54 1.47 -3.29
C ALA A 140 -3.90 1.98 -2.85
N THR A 141 -3.92 3.09 -2.12
CA THR A 141 -4.83 4.17 -2.50
C THR A 141 -4.22 4.78 -3.76
N CYS A 142 -4.58 4.20 -4.92
CA CYS A 142 -3.96 4.40 -6.24
C CYS A 142 -4.17 5.82 -6.76
N THR A 143 -3.39 6.75 -6.20
CA THR A 143 -3.64 8.18 -6.24
C THR A 143 -3.12 8.78 -7.54
N LEU A 144 -3.81 9.81 -8.04
CA LEU A 144 -3.20 10.89 -8.82
C LEU A 144 -3.09 12.14 -7.92
N ALA A 145 -1.87 12.44 -7.46
CA ALA A 145 -1.55 13.59 -6.62
C ALA A 145 -1.28 14.84 -7.50
N ALA A 146 -2.22 15.15 -8.38
CA ALA A 146 -2.11 16.22 -9.36
C ALA A 146 -2.30 17.63 -8.74
N ARG A 147 -1.27 18.11 -8.02
CA ARG A 147 -0.93 19.49 -7.56
C ARG A 147 -0.83 19.67 -6.03
N GLN A 148 0.04 20.61 -5.64
CA GLN A 148 0.19 21.21 -4.29
C GLN A 148 0.82 20.39 -3.13
N MET A 149 2.05 19.87 -3.29
CA MET A 149 2.98 19.67 -2.14
C MET A 149 4.43 20.12 -2.41
N LEU A 150 4.62 21.17 -3.21
CA LEU A 150 5.92 21.85 -3.42
C LEU A 150 5.78 23.38 -3.50
N ARG A 151 5.16 24.00 -2.48
CA ARG A 151 5.14 25.47 -2.32
C ARG A 151 5.28 25.87 -0.85
N LYS A 152 6.54 26.09 -0.45
CA LYS A 152 7.02 26.66 0.81
C LYS A 152 6.61 25.89 2.06
#